data_AF-A0A4Q8BBJ7-F1
#
_entry.id   AF-A0A4Q8BBJ7-F1
#
_cell.length_a   1.000
_cell.length_b   1.000
_cell.length_c   1.000
_cell.angle_alpha   90.00
_cell.angle_beta   90.00
_cell.angle_gamma   90.00
#
_symmetry.space_group_name_H-M   'P 1'
#
loop_
_entity.id
_entity.type
_entity.pdbx_description
1 polymer ?
#
loop_
_entity_poly.entity_id
_entity_poly.type
_entity_poly.pdbx_seq_one_letter_code
_entity_poly.pdbx_strand_id
1 'polypeptide(L)'
;MDFSDRLDALQQRAAAAKAEVQAAAAESREQLRQRIDQTQSELNRSAAGAQQGAKKAATERRSEWAQMKADASAKTEDIKAKIDRRTRQLDAKAAASDADWAESGAADALDFAEWTAYNAQLAVLDAIDARAYADELASTART
;
A
#
# COMPACT_ATOMS: atom_id res chain seq x y z
N MET A 1 -8.94 -3.23 -19.81
CA MET A 1 -8.04 -3.33 -18.63
C MET A 1 -8.23 -4.72 -18.10
N ASP A 2 -7.16 -5.48 -17.91
CA ASP A 2 -7.27 -6.78 -17.24
C ASP A 2 -7.22 -6.54 -15.72
N PHE A 3 -8.37 -6.65 -15.06
CA PHE A 3 -8.44 -6.52 -13.61
C PHE A 3 -7.92 -7.79 -12.91
N SER A 4 -7.97 -8.96 -13.57
CA SER A 4 -7.45 -10.22 -13.04
C SER A 4 -5.95 -10.14 -12.84
N ASP A 5 -5.20 -9.73 -13.87
CA ASP A 5 -3.74 -9.58 -13.77
C ASP A 5 -3.33 -8.61 -12.65
N ARG A 6 -4.11 -7.54 -12.43
CA ARG A 6 -3.85 -6.56 -11.36
C ARG A 6 -4.16 -7.11 -9.98
N LEU A 7 -5.21 -7.92 -9.84
CA LEU A 7 -5.55 -8.60 -8.59
C LEU A 7 -4.53 -9.70 -8.27
N ASP A 8 -4.06 -10.45 -9.27
CA ASP A 8 -3.01 -11.46 -9.13
C ASP A 8 -1.69 -10.84 -8.67
N ALA A 9 -1.31 -9.70 -9.25
CA ALA A 9 -0.14 -8.95 -8.80
C ALA A 9 -0.26 -8.47 -7.34
N LEU A 10 -1.47 -8.04 -6.91
CA LEU A 10 -1.73 -7.65 -5.53
C LEU A 10 -1.62 -8.85 -4.58
N GLN A 11 -2.19 -9.99 -4.95
CA GLN A 11 -2.08 -11.25 -4.21
C GLN A 11 -0.61 -11.67 -4.04
N GLN A 12 0.17 -11.64 -5.12
CA GLN A 12 1.59 -11.99 -5.09
C GLN A 12 2.37 -11.04 -4.16
N ARG A 13 2.10 -9.73 -4.20
CA ARG A 13 2.76 -8.76 -3.32
C ARG A 13 2.45 -9.00 -1.85
N ALA A 14 1.19 -9.32 -1.51
CA ALA A 14 0.77 -9.65 -0.15
C ALA A 14 1.44 -10.95 0.34
N ALA A 15 1.51 -11.97 -0.51
CA ALA A 15 2.20 -13.22 -0.20
C ALA A 15 3.71 -13.01 0.03
N ALA A 16 4.36 -12.20 -0.81
CA ALA A 16 5.77 -11.84 -0.64
C ALA A 16 6.00 -11.07 0.67
N ALA A 17 5.14 -10.09 1.00
CA ALA A 17 5.24 -9.34 2.25
C ALA A 17 5.14 -10.25 3.47
N LYS A 18 4.20 -11.21 3.46
CA LYS A 18 4.07 -12.22 4.52
C LYS A 18 5.35 -13.04 4.69
N ALA A 19 5.91 -13.53 3.58
CA ALA A 19 7.13 -14.33 3.61
C ALA A 19 8.34 -13.53 4.16
N GLU A 20 8.49 -12.27 3.74
CA GLU A 20 9.56 -11.38 4.22
C GLU A 20 9.45 -11.09 5.72
N VAL A 21 8.25 -10.79 6.22
CA VAL A 21 8.02 -10.54 7.66
C VAL A 21 8.26 -11.80 8.49
N GLN A 22 7.84 -12.97 8.00
CA GLN A 22 8.11 -14.24 8.68
C GLN A 22 9.61 -14.55 8.75
N ALA A 23 10.36 -14.28 7.69
CA ALA A 23 11.81 -14.43 7.69
C ALA A 23 12.47 -13.44 8.68
N ALA A 24 12.01 -12.20 8.70
CA ALA A 24 12.51 -11.13 9.57
C ALA A 24 12.37 -11.45 11.06
N ALA A 25 11.35 -12.22 11.46
CA ALA A 25 11.14 -12.57 12.87
C ALA A 25 12.30 -13.35 13.52
N ALA A 26 13.13 -14.03 12.73
CA ALA A 26 14.32 -14.76 13.22
C ALA A 26 15.63 -13.96 13.09
N GLU A 27 15.58 -12.73 12.58
CA GLU A 27 16.75 -11.93 12.26
C GLU A 27 17.28 -11.14 13.46
N SER A 28 18.59 -10.89 13.45
CA SER A 28 19.21 -9.94 14.38
C SER A 28 18.74 -8.51 14.08
N ARG A 29 18.83 -7.64 15.07
CA ARG A 29 18.49 -6.21 14.91
C ARG A 29 19.25 -5.51 13.78
N GLU A 30 20.49 -5.92 13.51
CA GLU A 30 21.30 -5.37 12.42
C GLU A 30 20.73 -5.78 11.05
N GLN A 31 20.37 -7.05 10.89
CA GLN A 31 19.73 -7.58 9.67
C GLN A 31 18.35 -6.95 9.45
N LEU A 32 17.55 -6.79 10.52
CA LEU A 32 16.27 -6.10 10.47
C LEU A 32 16.39 -4.66 9.95
N ARG A 33 17.45 -3.93 10.35
CA ARG A 33 17.71 -2.57 9.85
C ARG A 33 18.02 -2.56 8.36
N GLN A 34 18.88 -3.46 7.90
CA GLN A 34 19.19 -3.57 6.47
C GLN A 34 17.95 -3.87 5.64
N ARG A 35 17.09 -4.77 6.13
CA ARG A 35 15.82 -5.12 5.49
C ARG A 35 14.85 -3.93 5.47
N ILE A 36 14.76 -3.17 6.57
CA ILE A 36 13.97 -1.93 6.64
C ILE A 36 14.47 -0.91 5.61
N ASP A 37 15.78 -0.66 5.53
CA ASP A 37 16.37 0.28 4.59
C ASP A 37 16.09 -0.13 3.13
N GLN A 38 16.19 -1.42 2.83
CA GLN A 38 15.84 -1.98 1.53
C GLN A 38 14.36 -1.74 1.18
N THR A 39 13.45 -2.09 2.10
CA THR A 39 12.00 -1.88 1.92
C THR A 39 11.65 -0.40 1.74
N GLN A 40 12.31 0.50 2.48
CA GLN A 40 12.14 1.94 2.31
C GLN A 40 12.58 2.40 0.91
N SER A 41 13.70 1.87 0.40
CA SER A 41 14.21 2.17 -0.95
C SER A 41 13.25 1.69 -2.04
N GLU A 42 12.71 0.47 -1.90
CA GLU A 42 11.73 -0.10 -2.83
C GLU A 42 10.42 0.68 -2.84
N LEU A 43 9.94 1.09 -1.65
CA LEU A 43 8.77 1.93 -1.52
C LEU A 43 8.96 3.30 -2.20
N ASN A 44 10.14 3.92 -2.06
CA ASN A 44 10.48 5.17 -2.75
C ASN A 44 10.47 4.99 -4.29
N ARG A 45 11.02 3.88 -4.79
CA ARG A 45 11.00 3.57 -6.24
C ARG A 45 9.58 3.37 -6.74
N SER A 46 8.74 2.66 -5.99
CA SER A 46 7.33 2.44 -6.32
C SER A 46 6.54 3.76 -6.36
N ALA A 47 6.73 4.63 -5.36
CA ALA A 47 6.09 5.94 -5.31
C ALA A 47 6.47 6.83 -6.52
N ALA A 48 7.75 6.84 -6.91
CA ALA A 48 8.21 7.57 -8.08
C ALA A 48 7.59 7.06 -9.39
N GLY A 49 7.48 5.73 -9.54
CA GLY A 49 6.79 5.11 -10.68
C GLY A 49 5.30 5.43 -10.73
N ALA A 50 4.62 5.39 -9.57
CA ALA A 50 3.20 5.74 -9.45
C ALA A 50 2.93 7.21 -9.76
N GLN A 51 3.80 8.14 -9.35
CA GLN A 51 3.70 9.56 -9.69
C GLN A 51 3.88 9.83 -11.19
N GLN A 52 4.79 9.12 -11.86
CA GLN A 52 4.97 9.24 -13.31
C GLN A 52 3.76 8.69 -14.07
N GLY A 53 3.19 7.57 -13.64
CA GLY A 53 1.94 7.03 -14.19
C GLY A 53 0.75 7.95 -13.96
N ALA A 54 0.63 8.54 -12.77
CA ALA A 54 -0.42 9.50 -12.44
C ALA A 54 -0.33 10.79 -13.27
N LYS A 55 0.87 11.33 -13.51
CA LYS A 55 1.05 12.50 -14.39
C LYS A 55 0.66 12.24 -15.85
N LYS A 56 0.78 10.98 -16.32
CA LYS A 56 0.30 10.57 -17.65
C LYS A 56 -1.22 10.37 -17.72
N ALA A 57 -1.87 10.04 -16.59
CA ALA A 57 -3.32 9.87 -16.51
C ALA A 57 -4.07 11.14 -16.08
N ALA A 58 -3.38 12.13 -15.50
CA ALA A 58 -3.96 13.35 -14.93
C ALA A 58 -4.44 14.38 -15.97
N THR A 59 -4.52 14.04 -17.26
CA THR A 59 -5.18 14.92 -18.22
C THR A 59 -6.68 15.00 -17.97
N GLU A 60 -7.31 14.02 -17.30
CA GLU A 60 -8.72 14.12 -16.92
C GLU A 60 -9.01 13.46 -15.56
N ARG A 61 -9.42 14.29 -14.59
CA ARG A 61 -9.93 13.94 -13.24
C ARG A 61 -8.93 13.29 -12.28
N ARG A 62 -8.42 14.10 -11.35
CA ARG A 62 -7.77 13.62 -10.11
C ARG A 62 -8.83 12.83 -9.32
N SER A 63 -8.75 11.50 -9.31
CA SER A 63 -9.68 10.65 -8.56
C SER A 63 -9.44 10.76 -7.05
N GLU A 64 -10.46 10.49 -6.23
CA GLU A 64 -10.36 10.42 -4.76
C GLU A 64 -9.23 9.47 -4.31
N TRP A 65 -8.99 8.39 -5.07
CA TRP A 65 -7.86 7.48 -4.89
C TRP A 65 -6.48 8.15 -4.96
N ALA A 66 -6.33 9.24 -5.72
CA ALA A 66 -5.07 9.97 -5.80
C ALA A 66 -4.79 10.76 -4.52
N GLN A 67 -5.82 11.29 -3.86
CA GLN A 67 -5.68 11.96 -2.57
C GLN A 67 -5.37 10.94 -1.46
N MET A 68 -6.09 9.81 -1.44
CA MET A 68 -5.86 8.76 -0.45
C MET A 68 -4.44 8.18 -0.51
N LYS A 69 -3.87 8.06 -1.71
CA LYS A 69 -2.45 7.68 -1.90
C LYS A 69 -1.47 8.72 -1.36
N ALA A 70 -1.80 10.01 -1.43
CA ALA A 70 -0.96 11.07 -0.88
C ALA A 70 -0.94 11.00 0.65
N ASP A 71 -2.10 10.80 1.27
CA ASP A 71 -2.22 10.67 2.73
C ASP A 71 -1.50 9.43 3.24
N ALA A 72 -1.59 8.30 2.52
CA ALA A 72 -0.83 7.09 2.82
C ALA A 72 0.70 7.29 2.67
N SER A 73 1.13 8.13 1.72
CA SER A 73 2.56 8.47 1.55
C SER A 73 3.08 9.25 2.75
N ALA A 74 2.31 10.23 3.25
CA ALA A 74 2.67 10.99 4.46
C ALA A 74 2.80 10.08 5.70
N LYS A 75 1.88 9.12 5.88
CA LYS A 75 1.98 8.12 6.95
C LYS A 75 3.23 7.25 6.84
N THR A 76 3.65 6.94 5.62
CA THR A 76 4.87 6.17 5.39
C THR A 76 6.12 6.97 5.77
N GLU A 77 6.14 8.28 5.54
CA GLU A 77 7.23 9.16 5.99
C GLU A 77 7.33 9.25 7.52
N ASP A 78 6.19 9.29 8.21
CA ASP A 78 6.15 9.23 9.69
C ASP A 78 6.72 7.92 10.24
N ILE A 79 6.41 6.78 9.60
CA ILE A 79 7.00 5.47 9.97
C ILE A 79 8.53 5.50 9.82
N LYS A 80 9.06 6.06 8.73
CA LYS A 80 10.52 6.21 8.52
C LYS A 80 11.16 7.06 9.62
N ALA A 81 10.56 8.21 9.95
CA ALA A 81 11.05 9.09 11.00
C ALA A 81 11.07 8.40 12.38
N LYS A 82 10.05 7.60 12.70
CA LYS A 82 9.99 6.81 13.94
C LYS A 82 11.07 5.74 14.01
N ILE A 83 11.35 5.05 12.89
CA ILE A 83 12.44 4.06 12.78
C ILE A 83 13.79 4.73 13.07
N ASP A 84 14.06 5.88 12.48
CA ASP A 84 15.31 6.64 12.68
C ASP A 84 15.47 7.09 14.14
N ARG A 85 14.38 7.53 14.78
CA ARG A 85 14.38 7.95 16.19
C ARG A 85 14.77 6.82 17.14
N ARG A 86 14.20 5.60 16.95
CA ARG A 86 14.52 4.43 17.80
C ARG A 86 15.98 4.02 17.74
N THR A 87 16.69 4.36 16.66
CA THR A 87 18.13 4.08 16.53
C THR A 87 18.99 4.86 17.52
N ARG A 88 18.46 5.94 18.11
CA ARG A 88 19.20 6.85 19.00
C ARG A 88 18.70 6.80 20.46
N GLN A 89 17.70 5.97 20.75
CA GLN A 89 17.10 5.88 22.08
C GLN A 89 17.95 4.99 23.01
N LEU A 90 18.38 5.54 24.15
CA LEU A 90 19.19 4.84 25.15
C LEU A 90 18.40 4.47 26.41
N ASP A 91 17.21 5.05 26.61
CA ASP A 91 16.33 4.72 27.73
C ASP A 91 15.47 3.49 27.41
N ALA A 92 15.57 2.45 28.24
CA ALA A 92 14.91 1.16 28.02
C ALA A 92 13.37 1.27 28.11
N LYS A 93 12.84 2.13 28.98
CA LYS A 93 11.39 2.29 29.15
C LYS A 93 10.79 3.03 27.95
N ALA A 94 11.49 4.05 27.46
CA ALA A 94 11.10 4.75 26.25
C ALA A 94 11.24 3.86 25.00
N ALA A 95 12.26 3.00 24.94
CA ALA A 95 12.41 2.02 23.87
C ALA A 95 11.28 0.97 23.86
N ALA A 96 10.86 0.49 25.03
CA ALA A 96 9.71 -0.41 25.16
C ALA A 96 8.41 0.28 24.71
N SER A 97 8.15 1.50 25.18
CA SER A 97 6.97 2.27 24.73
C SER A 97 6.99 2.53 23.23
N ASP A 98 8.15 2.89 22.65
CA ASP A 98 8.28 3.11 21.21
C ASP A 98 8.06 1.81 20.41
N ALA A 99 8.32 0.64 21.01
CA ALA A 99 8.02 -0.68 20.44
C ALA A 99 6.51 -0.96 20.47
N ASP A 100 5.81 -0.72 21.59
CA ASP A 100 4.36 -0.88 21.69
C ASP A 100 3.62 -0.02 20.64
N TRP A 101 4.05 1.24 20.47
CA TRP A 101 3.54 2.12 19.41
C TRP A 101 3.86 1.60 18.00
N ALA A 102 4.98 0.92 17.81
CA ALA A 102 5.34 0.31 16.54
C ALA A 102 4.40 -0.85 16.17
N GLU A 103 4.15 -1.71 17.15
CA GLU A 103 3.31 -2.90 16.99
C GLU A 103 1.86 -2.49 16.72
N SER A 104 1.32 -1.52 17.47
CA SER A 104 0.00 -0.94 17.20
C SER A 104 -0.05 -0.30 15.81
N GLY A 105 0.96 0.48 15.42
CA GLY A 105 1.01 1.11 14.11
C GLY A 105 1.12 0.09 12.95
N ALA A 106 1.75 -1.07 13.19
CA ALA A 106 1.79 -2.15 12.22
C ALA A 106 0.42 -2.83 12.05
N ALA A 107 -0.32 -3.02 13.15
CA ALA A 107 -1.71 -3.52 13.10
C ALA A 107 -2.62 -2.56 12.33
N ASP A 108 -2.59 -1.26 12.65
CA ASP A 108 -3.39 -0.23 11.96
C ASP A 108 -3.07 -0.18 10.45
N ALA A 109 -1.81 -0.41 10.06
CA ALA A 109 -1.40 -0.45 8.67
C ALA A 109 -1.96 -1.68 7.92
N LEU A 110 -2.04 -2.84 8.59
CA LEU A 110 -2.66 -4.05 8.04
C LEU A 110 -4.17 -3.88 7.88
N ASP A 111 -4.85 -3.33 8.89
CA ASP A 111 -6.29 -3.04 8.84
C ASP A 111 -6.62 -2.08 7.69
N PHE A 112 -5.80 -1.04 7.52
CA PHE A 112 -5.94 -0.10 6.40
C PHE A 112 -5.70 -0.78 5.03
N ALA A 113 -4.74 -1.68 4.94
CA ALA A 113 -4.47 -2.42 3.70
C ALA A 113 -5.63 -3.36 3.34
N GLU A 114 -6.19 -4.05 4.32
CA GLU A 114 -7.39 -4.90 4.13
C GLU A 114 -8.59 -4.06 3.68
N TRP A 115 -8.87 -2.95 4.37
CA TRP A 115 -9.95 -2.03 3.98
C TRP A 115 -9.75 -1.52 2.54
N THR A 116 -8.52 -1.19 2.15
CA THR A 116 -8.20 -0.75 0.78
C THR A 116 -8.44 -1.87 -0.24
N ALA A 117 -8.19 -3.14 0.10
CA ALA A 117 -8.45 -4.27 -0.79
C ALA A 117 -9.96 -4.45 -1.04
N TYR A 118 -10.81 -4.35 -0.01
CA TYR A 118 -12.28 -4.39 -0.18
C TYR A 118 -12.79 -3.24 -1.05
N ASN A 119 -12.23 -2.05 -0.87
CA ASN A 119 -12.55 -0.89 -1.69
C ASN A 119 -12.15 -1.07 -3.16
N ALA A 120 -10.98 -1.66 -3.41
CA ALA A 120 -10.54 -1.99 -4.76
C ALA A 120 -11.49 -3.02 -5.41
N GLN A 121 -11.93 -4.04 -4.67
CA GLN A 121 -12.92 -5.00 -5.14
C GLN A 121 -14.24 -4.30 -5.52
N LEU A 122 -14.78 -3.43 -4.66
CA LEU A 122 -16.01 -2.70 -4.94
C LEU A 122 -15.89 -1.84 -6.21
N ALA A 123 -14.78 -1.11 -6.38
CA ALA A 123 -14.55 -0.29 -7.56
C ALA A 123 -14.39 -1.13 -8.85
N VAL A 124 -13.82 -2.33 -8.77
CA VAL A 124 -13.75 -3.25 -9.92
C VAL A 124 -15.13 -3.78 -10.29
N LEU A 125 -15.95 -4.15 -9.30
CA LEU A 125 -17.33 -4.60 -9.53
C LEU A 125 -18.19 -3.49 -10.17
N ASP A 126 -18.09 -2.26 -9.68
CA ASP A 126 -18.75 -1.08 -10.26
C ASP A 126 -18.32 -0.86 -11.73
N ALA A 127 -17.02 -0.99 -12.02
CA ALA A 127 -16.52 -0.87 -13.40
C ALA A 127 -17.03 -1.98 -14.33
N ILE A 128 -17.21 -3.20 -13.82
CA ILE A 128 -17.78 -4.33 -14.57
C ILE A 128 -19.27 -4.08 -14.84
N ASP A 129 -20.03 -3.66 -13.84
CA ASP A 129 -21.45 -3.32 -13.96
C ASP A 129 -21.67 -2.20 -14.97
N ALA A 130 -20.92 -1.09 -14.85
CA ALA A 130 -21.02 0.04 -15.77
C ALA A 130 -20.72 -0.35 -17.23
N ARG A 131 -19.79 -1.29 -17.45
CA ARG A 131 -19.52 -1.82 -18.80
C ARG A 131 -20.69 -2.67 -19.32
N ALA A 132 -21.21 -3.58 -18.49
CA ALA A 132 -22.33 -4.42 -18.86
C ALA A 132 -23.58 -3.57 -19.21
N TYR A 133 -23.87 -2.56 -18.41
CA TYR A 133 -24.97 -1.62 -18.65
C TYR A 133 -24.78 -0.82 -19.95
N ALA A 134 -23.56 -0.35 -20.23
CA ALA A 134 -23.26 0.33 -21.49
C ALA A 134 -23.48 -0.59 -22.71
N ASP A 135 -23.09 -1.86 -22.62
CA ASP A 135 -23.26 -2.85 -23.69
C ASP A 135 -24.76 -3.20 -23.89
N GLU A 136 -25.54 -3.29 -22.80
CA GLU A 136 -27.00 -3.47 -22.83
C GLU A 136 -27.69 -2.32 -23.59
N LEU A 137 -27.39 -1.07 -23.23
CA LEU A 137 -27.94 0.11 -23.91
C LEU A 137 -27.54 0.17 -25.38
N ALA A 138 -26.29 -0.17 -25.70
CA ALA A 138 -25.81 -0.21 -27.08
C ALA A 138 -26.51 -1.30 -27.92
N SER A 139 -26.90 -2.42 -27.30
CA SER A 139 -27.66 -3.47 -27.96
C SER A 139 -29.11 -3.03 -28.25
N THR A 140 -29.76 -2.39 -27.27
CA THR A 140 -31.13 -1.86 -27.39
C THR A 140 -31.23 -0.75 -28.43
N ALA A 141 -30.19 0.08 -28.58
CA ALA A 141 -30.16 1.15 -29.57
C ALA A 141 -29.97 0.66 -31.03
N ARG A 142 -29.62 -0.62 -31.25
CA ARG A 142 -29.43 -1.22 -32.58
C ARG A 142 -30.65 -1.99 -33.09
N THR A 143 -31.64 -2.22 -32.23
CA THR A 143 -32.95 -2.80 -32.55
C THR A 143 -33.97 -1.72 -32.83
#